data_AF-A0A9D5NBN0-F1
#
_entry.id   AF-A0A9D5NBN0-F1
#
_cell.length_a   1.000
_cell.length_b   1.000
_cell.length_c   1.000
_cell.angle_alpha   90.00
_cell.angle_beta   90.00
_cell.angle_gamma   90.00
#
_symmetry.space_group_name_H-M   'P 1'
#
loop_
_entity.id
_entity.type
_entity.pdbx_description
1 polymer ?
#
loop_
_entity_poly.entity_id
_entity_poly.type
_entity_poly.pdbx_seq_one_letter_code
_entity_poly.pdbx_strand_id
1 'polypeptide(L)'
;CKVDHDKECMKTAPKLSDYLNEESSEYFRRVLACLDALGIPYEIDEHLVRGLDYYTHTVFEVVSTRPDSGAQATIFAGGRYDHFVEYYGGPEMSGIGFAIGLERLIALAEDEGYPFTEEGQCDVYVIGLGNVGDSVLKTLSVLRNAGYQCEGNLVKRSLKAQFKSADRMNAKYIVILGEDEVAQGTLNVKNSADKTQLTLKNEELLDQLKTWEENAK
;
A
#
# COMPACT_ATOMS: atom_id res chain seq x y z
N CYS A 1 -0.28 33.42 -8.24
CA CYS A 1 0.85 32.82 -8.98
C CYS A 1 1.98 32.51 -7.99
N LYS A 2 2.54 31.29 -7.96
CA LYS A 2 3.50 30.87 -6.91
C LYS A 2 4.77 31.73 -6.80
N VAL A 3 5.18 32.37 -7.90
CA VAL A 3 6.37 33.24 -7.96
C VAL A 3 6.08 34.68 -7.53
N ASP A 4 4.82 35.10 -7.61
CA ASP A 4 4.43 36.51 -7.49
C ASP A 4 3.62 36.79 -6.22
N HIS A 5 3.39 35.78 -5.36
CA HIS A 5 2.42 35.86 -4.26
C HIS A 5 2.73 36.99 -3.26
N ASP A 6 4.02 37.33 -3.08
CA ASP A 6 4.49 38.41 -2.20
C ASP A 6 4.47 39.81 -2.83
N LYS A 7 4.14 39.92 -4.12
CA LYS A 7 4.13 41.22 -4.80
C LYS A 7 2.96 42.05 -4.27
N GLU A 8 3.21 43.34 -4.03
CA GLU A 8 2.18 44.29 -3.58
C GLU A 8 0.91 44.29 -4.46
N CYS A 9 1.06 44.04 -5.77
CA CYS A 9 -0.08 43.95 -6.69
C CYS A 9 -1.03 42.77 -6.39
N MET A 10 -0.56 41.72 -5.72
CA MET A 10 -1.40 40.59 -5.33
C MET A 10 -2.30 40.92 -4.14
N LYS A 11 -1.93 41.88 -3.28
CA LYS A 11 -2.75 42.29 -2.12
C LYS A 11 -4.06 42.97 -2.53
N THR A 12 -4.08 43.57 -3.73
CA THR A 12 -5.25 44.22 -4.31
C THR A 12 -5.91 43.40 -5.42
N ALA A 13 -5.46 42.16 -5.62
CA ALA A 13 -6.03 41.31 -6.66
C ALA A 13 -7.50 40.99 -6.33
N PRO A 14 -8.40 40.99 -7.32
CA PRO A 14 -9.78 40.58 -7.12
C PRO A 14 -9.82 39.12 -6.68
N LYS A 15 -10.63 38.83 -5.67
CA LYS A 15 -10.82 37.48 -5.14
C LYS A 15 -11.83 36.75 -6.01
N LEU A 16 -11.55 35.50 -6.38
CA LEU A 16 -12.48 34.71 -7.20
C LEU A 16 -13.84 34.52 -6.51
N SER A 17 -13.84 34.43 -5.17
CA SER A 17 -15.04 34.33 -4.34
C SER A 17 -16.05 35.45 -4.59
N ASP A 18 -15.59 36.65 -4.94
CA ASP A 18 -16.45 37.83 -5.16
C ASP A 18 -17.20 37.77 -6.50
N TYR A 19 -16.82 36.84 -7.38
CA TYR A 19 -17.35 36.71 -8.74
C TYR A 19 -18.01 35.35 -9.01
N LEU A 20 -18.20 34.52 -7.97
CA LEU A 20 -18.96 33.29 -8.12
C LEU A 20 -20.42 33.62 -8.43
N ASN A 21 -20.97 32.98 -9.45
CA ASN A 21 -22.41 33.02 -9.69
C ASN A 21 -23.17 32.24 -8.59
N GLU A 22 -24.49 32.37 -8.54
CA GLU A 22 -25.31 31.73 -7.50
C GLU A 22 -25.13 30.21 -7.49
N GLU A 23 -25.13 29.58 -8.66
CA GLU A 23 -24.95 28.13 -8.81
C GLU A 23 -23.61 27.66 -8.23
N SER A 24 -22.52 28.36 -8.55
CA SER A 24 -21.18 28.03 -8.06
C SER A 24 -21.04 28.27 -6.57
N SER A 25 -21.70 29.32 -6.06
CA SER A 25 -21.76 29.64 -4.64
C SER A 25 -22.54 28.60 -3.85
N GLU A 26 -23.67 28.13 -4.37
CA GLU A 26 -24.43 27.02 -3.79
C GLU A 26 -23.65 25.71 -3.83
N TYR A 27 -23.00 25.41 -4.96
CA TYR A 27 -22.17 24.21 -5.10
C TYR A 27 -21.06 24.20 -4.05
N PHE A 28 -20.33 25.31 -3.90
CA PHE A 28 -19.26 25.42 -2.91
C PHE A 28 -19.79 25.26 -1.48
N ARG A 29 -20.89 25.94 -1.12
CA ARG A 29 -21.54 25.78 0.19
C ARG A 29 -21.94 24.33 0.47
N ARG A 30 -22.44 23.60 -0.53
CA ARG A 30 -22.77 22.17 -0.39
C ARG A 30 -21.55 21.30 -0.17
N VAL A 31 -20.43 21.57 -0.84
CA VAL A 31 -19.16 20.86 -0.61
C VAL A 31 -18.68 21.08 0.83
N LEU A 32 -18.67 22.33 1.30
CA LEU A 32 -18.27 22.64 2.68
C LEU A 32 -19.16 21.95 3.72
N ALA A 33 -20.49 22.00 3.53
CA ALA A 33 -21.43 21.33 4.42
C ALA A 33 -21.22 19.80 4.46
N CYS A 34 -20.82 19.18 3.33
CA CYS A 34 -20.45 17.77 3.30
C CYS A 34 -19.16 17.49 4.08
N LEU A 35 -18.14 18.34 3.96
CA LEU A 35 -16.88 18.20 4.72
C LEU A 35 -17.13 18.34 6.22
N ASP A 36 -17.94 19.34 6.62
CA ASP A 36 -18.35 19.55 8.02
C ASP A 36 -19.10 18.34 8.57
N ALA A 37 -20.06 17.79 7.82
CA ALA A 37 -20.83 16.61 8.21
C ALA A 37 -19.95 15.36 8.36
N LEU A 38 -18.84 15.27 7.62
CA LEU A 38 -17.85 14.19 7.71
C LEU A 38 -16.75 14.47 8.76
N GLY A 39 -16.74 15.66 9.37
CA GLY A 39 -15.70 16.06 10.32
C GLY A 39 -14.32 16.22 9.67
N ILE A 40 -14.26 16.53 8.38
CA ILE A 40 -13.00 16.72 7.64
C ILE A 40 -12.57 18.19 7.77
N PRO A 41 -11.46 18.49 8.46
CA PRO A 41 -10.99 19.86 8.59
C PRO A 41 -10.46 20.38 7.24
N TYR A 42 -10.74 21.65 6.95
CA TYR A 42 -10.26 22.34 5.75
C TYR A 42 -9.97 23.82 6.03
N GLU A 43 -9.16 24.43 5.18
CA GLU A 43 -8.90 25.87 5.14
C GLU A 43 -9.28 26.40 3.75
N ILE A 44 -9.94 27.56 3.70
CA ILE A 44 -10.31 28.20 2.44
C ILE A 44 -9.17 29.11 2.00
N ASP A 45 -8.51 28.73 0.91
CA ASP A 45 -7.50 29.57 0.24
C ASP A 45 -8.10 30.25 -1.00
N GLU A 46 -8.36 31.55 -0.90
CA GLU A 46 -8.89 32.38 -2.00
C GLU A 46 -7.89 32.57 -3.16
N HIS A 47 -6.61 32.23 -2.96
CA HIS A 47 -5.55 32.32 -3.96
C HIS A 47 -5.26 30.98 -4.64
N LEU A 48 -5.95 29.91 -4.22
CA LEU A 48 -5.74 28.58 -4.77
C LEU A 48 -6.23 28.54 -6.21
N VAL A 49 -5.27 28.50 -7.13
CA VAL A 49 -5.49 28.30 -8.56
C VAL A 49 -4.67 27.12 -9.04
N ARG A 50 -5.19 26.41 -10.04
CA ARG A 50 -4.53 25.26 -10.64
C ARG A 50 -3.91 25.66 -11.97
N GLY A 51 -2.81 25.00 -12.34
CA GLY A 51 -2.08 25.31 -13.58
C GLY A 51 -2.73 24.77 -14.87
N LEU A 52 -3.97 24.28 -14.80
CA LEU A 52 -4.69 23.68 -15.92
C LEU A 52 -6.07 24.33 -16.00
N ASP A 53 -6.44 24.82 -17.17
CA ASP A 53 -7.61 25.70 -17.33
C ASP A 53 -8.95 24.93 -17.43
N TYR A 54 -8.92 23.60 -17.36
CA TYR A 54 -10.14 22.78 -17.45
C TYR A 54 -10.93 22.71 -16.13
N TYR A 55 -10.40 23.26 -15.03
CA TYR A 55 -11.07 23.18 -13.73
C TYR A 55 -12.30 24.09 -13.68
N THR A 56 -13.34 23.60 -13.02
CA THR A 56 -14.63 24.24 -12.81
C THR A 56 -15.04 24.04 -11.34
N HIS A 57 -15.77 24.98 -10.76
CA HIS A 57 -16.23 24.92 -9.37
C HIS A 57 -15.11 24.60 -8.36
N THR A 58 -15.06 23.37 -7.84
CA THR A 58 -14.17 22.97 -6.74
C THR A 58 -12.77 22.68 -7.22
N VAL A 59 -11.79 23.28 -6.56
CA VAL A 59 -10.38 22.89 -6.57
C VAL A 59 -9.92 22.69 -5.12
N PHE A 60 -9.02 21.74 -4.89
CA PHE A 60 -8.49 21.47 -3.57
C PHE A 60 -7.07 20.94 -3.63
N GLU A 61 -6.32 21.17 -2.55
CA GLU A 61 -5.02 20.57 -2.29
C GLU A 61 -5.01 19.99 -0.88
N VAL A 62 -4.35 18.84 -0.73
CA VAL A 62 -3.96 18.33 0.59
C VAL A 62 -2.47 18.54 0.73
N VAL A 63 -2.09 19.33 1.73
CA VAL A 63 -0.73 19.77 1.97
C VAL A 63 -0.21 19.20 3.28
N SER A 64 1.08 18.91 3.33
CA SER A 64 1.81 18.66 4.56
C SER A 64 1.89 19.95 5.38
N THR A 65 1.60 19.87 6.67
CA THR A 65 1.72 21.00 7.60
C THR A 65 3.09 21.09 8.25
N ARG A 66 4.07 20.26 7.85
CA ARG A 66 5.39 20.28 8.45
C ARG A 66 6.17 21.56 8.07
N PRO A 67 6.91 22.18 9.02
CA PRO A 67 7.68 23.39 8.77
C PRO A 67 8.79 23.24 7.72
N ASP A 68 9.30 22.03 7.52
CA ASP A 68 10.39 21.67 6.61
C ASP A 68 9.91 21.34 5.18
N SER A 69 8.60 21.20 4.95
CA SER A 69 8.04 20.78 3.66
C SER A 69 8.14 21.85 2.54
N GLY A 70 8.46 23.10 2.88
CA GLY A 70 8.74 24.19 1.93
C GLY A 70 7.65 24.41 0.86
N ALA A 71 8.04 24.97 -0.30
CA ALA A 71 7.14 25.27 -1.42
C ALA A 71 6.54 24.03 -2.14
N GLN A 72 6.83 22.82 -1.64
CA GLN A 72 6.41 21.53 -2.20
C GLN A 72 5.50 20.72 -1.26
N ALA A 73 4.83 21.39 -0.32
CA ALA A 73 3.96 20.75 0.66
C ALA A 73 2.76 19.96 0.09
N THR A 74 2.35 20.19 -1.16
CA THR A 74 1.19 19.49 -1.78
C THR A 74 1.47 17.99 -1.99
N ILE A 75 0.74 17.15 -1.24
CA ILE A 75 0.76 15.69 -1.30
C ILE A 75 -0.06 15.20 -2.48
N PHE A 76 -1.32 15.62 -2.54
CA PHE A 76 -2.20 15.39 -3.67
C PHE A 76 -3.12 16.58 -3.86
N ALA A 77 -3.66 16.70 -5.06
CA ALA A 77 -4.56 17.79 -5.37
C ALA A 77 -5.44 17.45 -6.57
N GLY A 78 -6.57 18.13 -6.64
CA GLY A 78 -7.61 17.81 -7.57
C GLY A 78 -8.65 18.90 -7.70
N GLY A 79 -9.73 18.54 -8.36
CA GLY A 79 -10.84 19.44 -8.61
C GLY A 79 -11.80 18.87 -9.63
N ARG A 80 -12.87 19.62 -9.85
CA ARG A 80 -13.95 19.30 -10.78
C ARG A 80 -13.66 19.89 -12.17
N TYR A 81 -14.10 19.21 -13.22
CA TYR A 81 -13.81 19.57 -14.61
C TYR A 81 -14.98 19.19 -15.53
N ASP A 82 -15.99 20.05 -15.61
CA ASP A 82 -17.27 19.68 -16.23
C ASP A 82 -17.24 19.59 -17.76
N HIS A 83 -16.41 20.40 -18.41
CA HIS A 83 -16.35 20.48 -19.87
C HIS A 83 -15.21 19.68 -20.48
N PHE A 84 -14.44 18.95 -19.67
CA PHE A 84 -13.23 18.28 -20.14
C PHE A 84 -13.53 17.19 -21.18
N VAL A 85 -14.55 16.37 -20.94
CA VAL A 85 -14.94 15.28 -21.86
C VAL A 85 -15.50 15.84 -23.17
N GLU A 86 -16.34 16.87 -23.08
CA GLU A 86 -16.93 17.57 -24.23
C GLU A 86 -15.87 18.24 -25.10
N TYR A 87 -14.88 18.89 -24.48
CA TYR A 87 -13.77 19.56 -25.18
C TYR A 87 -13.02 18.61 -26.14
N TYR A 88 -12.97 17.32 -25.82
CA TYR A 88 -12.34 16.28 -26.66
C TYR A 88 -13.35 15.51 -27.54
N GLY A 89 -14.58 16.02 -27.72
CA GLY A 89 -15.59 15.43 -28.60
C GLY A 89 -16.38 14.28 -27.99
N GLY A 90 -16.31 14.10 -26.67
CA GLY A 90 -17.15 13.16 -25.92
C GLY A 90 -18.51 13.75 -25.55
N PRO A 91 -19.36 12.98 -24.84
CA PRO A 91 -20.64 13.48 -24.33
C PRO A 91 -20.43 14.55 -23.24
N GLU A 92 -21.45 15.37 -23.01
CA GLU A 92 -21.53 16.27 -21.86
C GLU A 92 -21.48 15.45 -20.57
N MET A 93 -20.38 15.58 -19.82
CA MET A 93 -20.12 14.76 -18.65
C MET A 93 -19.22 15.47 -17.66
N SER A 94 -19.76 15.68 -16.46
CA SER A 94 -19.01 16.16 -15.32
C SER A 94 -18.00 15.15 -14.79
N GLY A 95 -16.84 15.64 -14.37
CA GLY A 95 -15.83 14.84 -13.68
C GLY A 95 -15.29 15.55 -12.45
N ILE A 96 -14.88 14.78 -11.45
CA ILE A 96 -14.06 15.27 -10.33
C ILE A 96 -13.02 14.20 -10.03
N GLY A 97 -11.79 14.64 -9.77
CA GLY A 97 -10.70 13.72 -9.52
C GLY A 97 -9.51 14.44 -8.91
N PHE A 98 -8.52 13.65 -8.52
CA PHE A 98 -7.25 14.16 -8.02
C PHE A 98 -6.12 13.30 -8.55
N ALA A 99 -4.91 13.87 -8.49
CA ALA A 99 -3.68 13.15 -8.73
C ALA A 99 -2.81 13.22 -7.48
N ILE A 100 -2.08 12.13 -7.23
CA ILE A 100 -1.13 12.01 -6.14
C ILE A 100 0.25 11.65 -6.70
N GLY A 101 1.30 12.27 -6.17
CA GLY A 101 2.68 11.87 -6.46
C GLY A 101 3.08 10.75 -5.51
N LEU A 102 3.14 9.50 -6.00
CA LEU A 102 3.48 8.34 -5.16
C LEU A 102 4.85 8.47 -4.53
N GLU A 103 5.84 8.97 -5.29
CA GLU A 103 7.20 9.21 -4.80
C GLU A 103 7.19 10.18 -3.61
N ARG A 104 6.34 11.21 -3.65
CA ARG A 104 6.19 12.18 -2.56
C ARG A 104 5.49 11.59 -1.35
N LEU A 105 4.45 10.80 -1.58
CA LEU A 105 3.74 10.13 -0.50
C LEU A 105 4.65 9.17 0.25
N ILE A 106 5.47 8.38 -0.47
CA ILE A 106 6.43 7.45 0.12
C ILE A 106 7.48 8.22 0.92
N ALA A 107 8.10 9.25 0.33
CA ALA A 107 9.10 10.06 1.04
C ALA A 107 8.53 10.70 2.32
N LEU A 108 7.30 11.23 2.27
CA LEU A 108 6.65 11.79 3.46
C LEU A 108 6.38 10.72 4.52
N ALA A 109 5.95 9.52 4.12
CA ALA A 109 5.74 8.42 5.04
C ALA A 109 7.07 7.94 5.66
N GLU A 110 8.17 7.91 4.91
CA GLU A 110 9.51 7.64 5.46
C GLU A 110 9.92 8.71 6.49
N ASP A 111 9.71 9.98 6.19
CA ASP A 111 10.01 11.11 7.07
C ASP A 111 9.15 11.15 8.35
N GLU A 112 7.95 10.56 8.31
CA GLU A 112 7.08 10.35 9.48
C GLU A 112 7.44 9.07 10.26
N GLY A 113 8.46 8.32 9.82
CA GLY A 113 8.85 7.06 10.43
C GLY A 113 7.80 5.97 10.25
N TYR A 114 6.97 6.06 9.21
CA TYR A 114 6.01 5.01 8.89
C TYR A 114 6.77 3.70 8.67
N PRO A 115 6.46 2.63 9.43
CA PRO A 115 7.13 1.36 9.28
C PRO A 115 6.58 0.71 8.02
N PHE A 116 7.18 1.00 6.87
CA PHE A 116 7.01 0.15 5.70
C PHE A 116 7.37 -1.25 6.14
N THR A 117 6.37 -2.13 6.23
CA THR A 117 6.56 -3.51 6.67
C THR A 117 7.69 -4.08 5.83
N GLU A 118 8.75 -4.57 6.47
CA GLU A 118 9.85 -5.19 5.74
C GLU A 118 9.27 -6.22 4.77
N GLU A 119 9.58 -6.08 3.48
CA GLU A 119 9.17 -7.05 2.48
C GLU A 119 9.62 -8.45 2.91
N GLY A 120 8.68 -9.40 2.93
CA GLY A 120 9.01 -10.82 3.06
C GLY A 120 8.92 -11.39 4.46
N GLN A 121 7.81 -11.17 5.19
CA GLN A 121 7.50 -12.06 6.30
C GLN A 121 6.96 -13.39 5.74
N CYS A 122 7.87 -14.32 5.41
CA CYS A 122 7.48 -15.68 5.11
C CYS A 122 7.23 -16.40 6.44
N ASP A 123 6.01 -16.86 6.70
CA ASP A 123 5.76 -17.69 7.87
C ASP A 123 6.42 -19.06 7.69
N VAL A 124 6.28 -19.66 6.51
CA VAL A 124 6.79 -21.01 6.24
C VAL A 124 7.46 -21.10 4.87
N TYR A 125 8.71 -21.55 4.84
CA TYR A 125 9.40 -21.88 3.59
C TYR A 125 9.48 -23.41 3.40
N VAL A 126 8.99 -23.93 2.27
CA VAL A 126 8.99 -25.37 1.96
C VAL A 126 10.15 -25.72 1.01
N ILE A 127 11.08 -26.53 1.49
CA ILE A 127 12.22 -27.09 0.79
C ILE A 127 11.86 -28.46 0.23
N GLY A 128 12.11 -28.68 -1.06
CA GLY A 128 11.99 -29.99 -1.72
C GLY A 128 13.33 -30.53 -2.19
N LEU A 129 13.64 -31.78 -1.86
CA LEU A 129 14.85 -32.50 -2.30
C LEU A 129 14.48 -33.71 -3.15
N GLY A 130 15.09 -33.82 -4.33
CA GLY A 130 14.77 -34.89 -5.28
C GLY A 130 13.51 -34.60 -6.08
N ASN A 131 12.72 -35.63 -6.40
CA ASN A 131 11.51 -35.51 -7.21
C ASN A 131 10.23 -35.40 -6.38
N VAL A 132 10.17 -34.40 -5.50
CA VAL A 132 9.09 -34.21 -4.52
C VAL A 132 8.22 -32.96 -4.76
N GLY A 133 8.28 -32.39 -5.97
CA GLY A 133 7.60 -31.14 -6.31
C GLY A 133 6.09 -31.15 -6.03
N ASP A 134 5.43 -32.28 -6.30
CA ASP A 134 3.99 -32.44 -6.01
C ASP A 134 3.68 -32.40 -4.51
N SER A 135 4.54 -32.99 -3.68
CA SER A 135 4.41 -32.96 -2.22
C SER A 135 4.69 -31.56 -1.65
N VAL A 136 5.65 -30.84 -2.21
CA VAL A 136 5.90 -29.43 -1.88
C VAL A 136 4.66 -28.59 -2.20
N LEU A 137 4.09 -28.74 -3.40
CA LEU A 137 2.90 -27.99 -3.82
C LEU A 137 1.68 -28.30 -2.94
N LYS A 138 1.45 -29.58 -2.60
CA LYS A 138 0.40 -29.99 -1.66
C LYS A 138 0.57 -29.34 -0.30
N THR A 139 1.79 -29.33 0.24
CA THR A 139 2.10 -28.74 1.54
C THR A 139 1.87 -27.23 1.52
N LEU A 140 2.33 -26.53 0.47
CA LEU A 140 2.06 -25.10 0.28
C LEU A 140 0.55 -24.82 0.21
N SER A 141 -0.22 -25.66 -0.47
CA SER A 141 -1.68 -25.49 -0.53
C SER A 141 -2.34 -25.63 0.84
N VAL A 142 -1.92 -26.60 1.65
CA VAL A 142 -2.44 -26.79 3.02
C VAL A 142 -2.12 -25.59 3.89
N LEU A 143 -0.88 -25.10 3.85
CA LEU A 143 -0.42 -23.93 4.61
C LEU A 143 -1.18 -22.65 4.21
N ARG A 144 -1.33 -22.38 2.92
CA ARG A 144 -2.07 -21.21 2.41
C ARG A 144 -3.54 -21.26 2.80
N ASN A 145 -4.18 -22.43 2.71
CA ASN A 145 -5.57 -22.60 3.14
C ASN A 145 -5.75 -22.38 4.65
N ALA A 146 -4.69 -22.58 5.45
CA ALA A 146 -4.68 -22.30 6.87
C ALA A 146 -4.31 -20.84 7.21
N GLY A 147 -4.04 -19.99 6.21
CA GLY A 147 -3.79 -18.56 6.38
C GLY A 147 -2.30 -18.16 6.46
N TYR A 148 -1.37 -19.09 6.31
CA TYR A 148 0.06 -18.80 6.37
C TYR A 148 0.57 -18.14 5.08
N GLN A 149 1.45 -17.14 5.22
CA GLN A 149 2.26 -16.61 4.12
C GLN A 149 3.42 -17.57 3.86
N CYS A 150 3.31 -18.43 2.85
CA CYS A 150 4.32 -19.46 2.60
C CYS A 150 4.82 -19.50 1.14
N GLU A 151 6.12 -19.77 1.03
CA GLU A 151 6.85 -19.92 -0.22
C GLU A 151 7.56 -21.26 -0.30
N GLY A 152 7.88 -21.71 -1.50
CA GLY A 152 8.61 -22.96 -1.67
C GLY A 152 9.21 -23.09 -3.06
N ASN A 153 10.21 -23.95 -3.20
CA ASN A 153 10.87 -24.14 -4.48
C ASN A 153 10.31 -25.38 -5.20
N LEU A 154 9.66 -25.16 -6.35
CA LEU A 154 9.19 -26.24 -7.23
C LEU A 154 10.28 -26.67 -8.24
N VAL A 155 11.39 -25.93 -8.32
CA VAL A 155 12.50 -26.21 -9.23
C VAL A 155 13.61 -26.95 -8.48
N LYS A 156 14.24 -27.93 -9.12
CA LYS A 156 15.38 -28.65 -8.55
C LYS A 156 16.53 -27.70 -8.26
N ARG A 157 16.76 -27.40 -6.99
CA ARG A 157 17.90 -26.62 -6.48
C ARG A 157 18.55 -27.36 -5.31
N SER A 158 19.84 -27.10 -5.09
CA SER A 158 20.55 -27.68 -3.94
C SER A 158 19.96 -27.22 -2.62
N LEU A 159 20.04 -28.06 -1.59
CA LEU A 159 19.55 -27.77 -0.23
C LEU A 159 20.09 -26.43 0.29
N LYS A 160 21.40 -26.19 0.14
CA LYS A 160 22.05 -24.95 0.55
C LYS A 160 21.44 -23.70 -0.12
N ALA A 161 21.09 -23.80 -1.40
CA ALA A 161 20.50 -22.68 -2.13
C ALA A 161 19.05 -22.40 -1.67
N GLN A 162 18.31 -23.43 -1.28
CA GLN A 162 16.95 -23.29 -0.76
C GLN A 162 16.94 -22.73 0.67
N PHE A 163 17.85 -23.17 1.54
CA PHE A 163 18.04 -22.53 2.86
C PHE A 163 18.39 -21.04 2.73
N LYS A 164 19.29 -20.67 1.81
CA LYS A 164 19.60 -19.26 1.56
C LYS A 164 18.37 -18.46 1.09
N SER A 165 17.46 -19.08 0.34
CA SER A 165 16.19 -18.45 -0.02
C SER A 165 15.29 -18.25 1.21
N ALA A 166 15.17 -19.27 2.07
CA ALA A 166 14.39 -19.20 3.31
C ALA A 166 14.92 -18.11 4.25
N ASP A 167 16.24 -18.03 4.42
CA ASP A 167 16.90 -17.01 5.24
C ASP A 167 16.67 -15.60 4.68
N ARG A 168 16.79 -15.42 3.36
CA ARG A 168 16.53 -14.11 2.71
C ARG A 168 15.08 -13.66 2.85
N MET A 169 14.14 -14.59 2.92
CA MET A 169 12.71 -14.35 3.13
C MET A 169 12.34 -14.36 4.62
N ASN A 170 13.32 -14.30 5.54
CA ASN A 170 13.11 -14.30 6.98
C ASN A 170 12.08 -15.35 7.44
N ALA A 171 12.14 -16.57 6.86
CA ALA A 171 11.14 -17.60 7.10
C ALA A 171 11.10 -18.02 8.57
N LYS A 172 9.95 -17.87 9.25
CA LYS A 172 9.81 -18.26 10.67
C LYS A 172 10.00 -19.77 10.85
N TYR A 173 9.44 -20.54 9.93
CA TYR A 173 9.52 -22.00 9.91
C TYR A 173 10.01 -22.50 8.54
N ILE A 174 10.71 -23.63 8.55
CA ILE A 174 11.21 -24.28 7.33
C ILE A 174 10.72 -25.73 7.33
N VAL A 175 9.95 -26.11 6.32
CA VAL A 175 9.52 -27.49 6.08
C VAL A 175 10.44 -28.12 5.05
N ILE A 176 10.94 -29.33 5.29
CA ILE A 176 11.87 -30.05 4.43
C ILE A 176 11.22 -31.38 4.05
N LEU A 177 11.13 -31.61 2.74
CA LEU A 177 10.62 -32.82 2.12
C LEU A 177 11.71 -33.42 1.25
N GLY A 178 12.17 -34.62 1.57
CA GLY A 178 12.93 -35.48 0.67
C GLY A 178 12.09 -36.67 0.20
N GLU A 179 12.68 -37.49 -0.66
CA GLU A 179 11.98 -38.67 -1.22
C GLU A 179 11.61 -39.67 -0.12
N ASP A 180 12.46 -39.82 0.90
CA ASP A 180 12.21 -40.69 2.05
C ASP A 180 11.06 -40.17 2.92
N GLU A 181 11.04 -38.87 3.24
CA GLU A 181 9.95 -38.23 4.00
C GLU A 181 8.61 -38.39 3.27
N VAL A 182 8.59 -38.14 1.97
CA VAL A 182 7.40 -38.31 1.13
C VAL A 182 6.94 -39.77 1.10
N ALA A 183 7.85 -40.72 0.97
CA ALA A 183 7.53 -42.14 0.98
C ALA A 183 6.95 -42.60 2.34
N GLN A 184 7.39 -41.99 3.43
CA GLN A 184 6.95 -42.30 4.79
C GLN A 184 5.72 -41.50 5.23
N GLY A 185 5.24 -40.54 4.43
CA GLY A 185 4.14 -39.64 4.81
C GLY A 185 4.51 -38.68 5.95
N THR A 186 5.79 -38.38 6.08
CA THR A 186 6.35 -37.50 7.10
C THR A 186 6.96 -36.25 6.48
N LEU A 187 7.35 -35.30 7.34
CA LEU A 187 8.08 -34.10 6.97
C LEU A 187 8.99 -33.66 8.11
N ASN A 188 10.04 -32.92 7.78
CA ASN A 188 10.92 -32.30 8.76
C ASN A 188 10.56 -30.82 8.89
N VAL A 189 10.22 -30.34 10.08
CA VAL A 189 9.95 -28.91 10.33
C VAL A 189 11.04 -28.36 11.24
N LYS A 190 11.57 -27.20 10.86
CA LYS A 190 12.56 -26.46 11.63
C LYS A 190 12.00 -25.10 12.03
N ASN A 191 12.16 -24.73 13.30
CA ASN A 191 11.89 -23.37 13.78
C ASN A 191 13.16 -22.52 13.62
N SER A 192 13.05 -21.39 12.93
CA SER A 192 14.19 -20.52 12.64
C SER A 192 14.69 -19.76 13.87
N ALA A 193 13.85 -19.55 14.89
CA ALA A 193 14.21 -18.80 16.09
C ALA A 193 15.13 -19.60 17.02
N ASP A 194 14.71 -20.80 17.42
CA ASP A 194 15.43 -21.65 18.39
C ASP A 194 16.24 -22.78 17.72
N LYS A 195 16.14 -22.92 16.39
CA LYS A 195 16.78 -23.95 15.58
C LYS A 195 16.32 -25.38 15.92
N THR A 196 15.23 -25.56 16.65
CA THR A 196 14.62 -26.87 16.88
C THR A 196 14.16 -27.48 15.57
N GLN A 197 14.32 -28.79 15.45
CA GLN A 197 13.89 -29.55 14.27
C GLN A 197 13.19 -30.82 14.72
N LEU A 198 12.00 -31.06 14.15
CA LEU A 198 11.14 -32.19 14.45
C LEU A 198 10.76 -32.92 13.17
N THR A 199 10.69 -34.24 13.24
CA THR A 199 10.06 -35.06 12.20
C THR A 199 8.64 -35.38 12.63
N LEU A 200 7.67 -35.05 11.77
CA LEU A 200 6.23 -35.12 12.08
C LEU A 200 5.49 -35.80 10.93
N LYS A 201 4.29 -36.32 11.19
CA LYS A 201 3.38 -36.70 10.10
C LYS A 201 2.84 -35.45 9.41
N ASN A 202 2.49 -35.58 8.13
CA ASN A 202 1.94 -34.46 7.36
C ASN A 202 0.71 -33.80 8.01
N GLU A 203 -0.12 -34.61 8.67
CA GLU A 203 -1.35 -34.17 9.35
C GLU A 203 -1.07 -33.32 10.61
N GLU A 204 0.09 -33.52 11.24
CA GLU A 204 0.47 -32.84 12.50
C GLU A 204 1.11 -31.46 12.25
N LEU A 205 1.42 -31.12 10.99
CA LEU A 205 2.14 -29.90 10.64
C LEU A 205 1.45 -28.64 11.17
N LEU A 206 0.15 -28.47 10.88
CA LEU A 206 -0.58 -27.26 11.25
C LEU A 206 -0.71 -27.10 12.77
N ASP A 207 -0.89 -28.21 13.49
CA ASP A 207 -1.03 -28.19 14.95
C ASP A 207 0.30 -27.87 15.62
N GLN A 208 1.42 -28.38 15.08
CA GLN A 208 2.74 -28.02 15.57
C GLN A 208 3.07 -26.54 15.33
N LEU A 209 2.74 -25.99 14.16
CA LEU A 209 2.97 -24.58 13.86
C LEU A 209 2.19 -23.67 14.84
N LYS A 210 0.90 -23.97 15.07
CA LYS A 210 0.09 -23.25 16.08
C LYS A 210 0.69 -23.35 17.48
N THR A 211 1.15 -24.54 17.86
CA THR A 211 1.79 -24.75 19.17
C THR A 211 3.02 -23.87 19.34
N TRP A 212 3.86 -23.72 18.31
CA TRP A 212 5.01 -22.81 18.37
C TRP A 212 4.60 -21.33 18.42
N GLU A 213 3.56 -20.95 17.68
CA GLU A 213 3.04 -19.57 17.71
C GLU A 213 2.44 -19.19 19.07
N GLU A 214 1.76 -20.13 19.74
CA GLU A 214 1.21 -19.92 21.07
C GLU A 214 2.30 -19.77 22.14
N ASN A 215 3.40 -20.53 22.02
CA ASN A 215 4.55 -20.43 22.94
C ASN A 215 5.44 -19.20 22.69
N ALA A 216 5.30 -18.53 21.55
CA ALA A 216 6.06 -17.33 21.18
C ALA A 216 5.38 -16.02 21.60
N LYS A 217 4.13 -16.07 22.10
CA LYS A 217 3.38 -14.94 22.65
C LYS A 217 3.64 -14.79 24.16
#